data_AF-A0A925C6B8-F1
#
_entry.id   AF-A0A925C6B8-F1
#
_cell.length_a   1.000
_cell.length_b   1.000
_cell.length_c   1.000
_cell.angle_alpha   90.00
_cell.angle_beta   90.00
_cell.angle_gamma   90.00
#
_symmetry.space_group_name_H-M   'P 1'
#
loop_
_entity.id
_entity.type
_entity.pdbx_description
1 polymer ?
#
loop_
_entity_poly.entity_id
_entity_poly.type
_entity_poly.pdbx_seq_one_letter_code
_entity_poly.pdbx_strand_id
1 'polypeptide(L)'
;MAMTWDLTDIPAVDAADLAAAMRSLIEDGRGLVLLNGASEADLDTARAALQSRHHAEPQRALAAFVRFRHLVEVFGARRLKDLMLDNGYALMAPAIAIASSLRLNGHRGFNPQRFLLSLQEAMTANVVALEVRPVAEAQRLAA
;
A
#
# COMPACT_ATOMS: atom_id res chain seq x y z
N MET A 1 -3.11 -23.13 10.92
CA MET A 1 -4.57 -22.92 11.03
C MET A 1 -5.12 -22.84 9.63
N ALA A 2 -6.19 -23.59 9.30
CA ALA A 2 -6.77 -23.56 7.97
C ALA A 2 -7.46 -22.21 7.73
N MET A 3 -7.08 -21.51 6.65
CA MET A 3 -7.70 -20.25 6.25
C MET A 3 -9.04 -20.58 5.58
N THR A 4 -10.16 -20.30 6.24
CA THR A 4 -11.48 -20.45 5.62
C THR A 4 -11.65 -19.31 4.62
N TRP A 5 -11.43 -19.60 3.33
CA TRP A 5 -11.68 -18.67 2.24
C TRP A 5 -13.20 -18.48 2.09
N ASP A 6 -13.72 -17.38 2.64
CA ASP A 6 -15.05 -16.89 2.29
C ASP A 6 -14.97 -16.31 0.87
N LEU A 7 -15.72 -16.87 -0.07
CA LEU A 7 -15.76 -16.39 -1.46
C LEU A 7 -16.26 -14.94 -1.56
N THR A 8 -16.88 -14.40 -0.51
CA THR A 8 -17.38 -13.03 -0.46
C THR A 8 -16.37 -12.02 0.10
N ASP A 9 -15.29 -12.48 0.74
CA ASP A 9 -14.30 -11.60 1.40
C ASP A 9 -12.89 -12.19 1.35
N ILE A 10 -11.94 -11.38 0.89
CA ILE A 10 -10.55 -11.80 0.76
C ILE A 10 -9.89 -11.56 2.12
N PRO A 11 -9.13 -12.52 2.67
CA PRO A 11 -8.57 -12.39 4.02
C PRO A 11 -7.41 -11.39 4.06
N ALA A 12 -7.29 -10.68 5.19
CA ALA A 12 -6.16 -9.80 5.45
C ALA A 12 -4.82 -10.55 5.33
N VAL A 13 -3.79 -9.82 4.90
CA VAL A 13 -2.45 -10.36 4.63
C VAL A 13 -1.39 -9.54 5.34
N ASP A 14 -0.17 -10.03 5.35
CA ASP A 14 0.96 -9.26 5.87
C ASP A 14 1.30 -8.11 4.90
N ALA A 15 1.51 -6.91 5.43
CA ALA A 15 2.00 -5.78 4.65
C ALA A 15 3.34 -6.09 3.95
N ALA A 16 4.18 -6.95 4.56
CA ALA A 16 5.43 -7.40 3.97
C ALA A 16 5.23 -8.18 2.65
N ASP A 17 4.09 -8.87 2.49
CA ASP A 17 3.78 -9.61 1.26
C ASP A 17 3.46 -8.64 0.10
N LEU A 18 2.62 -7.65 0.38
CA LEU A 18 2.31 -6.58 -0.57
C LEU A 18 3.54 -5.71 -0.89
N ALA A 19 4.40 -5.46 0.09
CA ALA A 19 5.66 -4.76 -0.10
C ALA A 19 6.64 -5.56 -0.98
N ALA A 20 6.69 -6.89 -0.84
CA ALA A 20 7.51 -7.74 -1.70
C ALA A 20 7.04 -7.69 -3.16
N ALA A 21 5.74 -7.75 -3.41
CA ALA A 21 5.17 -7.60 -4.74
C ALA A 21 5.43 -6.21 -5.34
N MET A 22 5.32 -5.14 -4.55
CA MET A 22 5.67 -3.80 -5.01
C MET A 22 7.17 -3.69 -5.33
N ARG A 23 8.03 -4.27 -4.48
CA ARG A 23 9.48 -4.25 -4.64
C ARG A 23 9.92 -4.96 -5.93
N SER A 24 9.35 -6.13 -6.26
CA SER A 24 9.70 -6.81 -7.51
C SER A 24 9.41 -5.95 -8.74
N LEU A 25 8.34 -5.17 -8.72
CA LEU A 25 8.04 -4.24 -9.82
C LEU A 25 8.99 -3.06 -9.86
N ILE A 26 9.38 -2.52 -8.71
CA ILE A 26 10.36 -1.43 -8.65
C ILE A 26 11.72 -1.89 -9.19
N GLU A 27 12.15 -3.10 -8.83
CA GLU A 27 13.41 -3.69 -9.30
C GLU A 27 13.40 -3.91 -10.82
N ASP A 28 12.24 -4.21 -11.42
CA ASP A 28 12.04 -4.32 -12.87
C ASP A 28 11.83 -2.96 -13.57
N GLY A 29 11.99 -1.83 -12.87
CA GLY A 29 11.84 -0.48 -13.43
C GLY A 29 10.38 -0.02 -13.61
N ARG A 30 9.42 -0.69 -12.97
CA ARG A 30 7.97 -0.46 -13.08
C ARG A 30 7.40 0.26 -11.85
N GLY A 31 8.19 1.09 -11.18
CA GLY A 31 7.81 1.76 -9.92
C GLY A 31 6.60 2.71 -9.99
N LEU A 32 6.15 3.09 -11.18
CA LEU A 32 4.97 3.95 -11.40
C LEU A 32 3.66 3.15 -11.58
N VAL A 33 3.65 1.86 -11.26
CA VAL A 33 2.48 0.96 -11.44
C VAL A 33 1.21 1.50 -10.78
N LEU A 34 1.31 2.18 -9.63
CA LEU A 34 0.14 2.77 -8.97
C LEU A 34 -0.46 3.95 -9.75
N LEU A 35 0.35 4.71 -10.49
CA LEU A 35 -0.12 5.85 -11.28
C LEU A 35 -0.65 5.42 -12.65
N ASN A 36 0.07 4.50 -13.29
CA ASN A 36 -0.18 4.10 -14.67
C ASN A 36 -1.11 2.87 -14.78
N GLY A 37 -1.35 2.17 -13.67
CA GLY A 37 -1.95 0.84 -13.67
C GLY A 37 -0.92 -0.26 -13.94
N ALA A 38 -1.32 -1.50 -13.69
CA ALA A 38 -0.53 -2.69 -13.96
C ALA A 38 -0.94 -3.31 -15.29
N SER A 39 0.02 -3.60 -16.15
CA SER A 39 -0.15 -4.50 -17.28
C SER A 39 -0.21 -5.96 -16.81
N GLU A 40 -0.59 -6.87 -17.71
CA GLU A 40 -0.60 -8.31 -17.41
C GLU A 40 0.78 -8.83 -17.01
N ALA A 41 1.84 -8.38 -17.68
CA ALA A 41 3.22 -8.72 -17.34
C ALA A 41 3.61 -8.24 -15.93
N ASP A 42 3.18 -7.04 -15.52
CA ASP A 42 3.42 -6.55 -14.15
C ASP A 42 2.72 -7.44 -13.12
N LEU A 43 1.47 -7.85 -13.41
CA LEU A 43 0.73 -8.74 -12.54
C LEU A 43 1.37 -10.15 -12.49
N ASP A 44 1.95 -10.63 -13.59
CA ASP A 44 2.70 -11.88 -13.61
C ASP A 44 3.97 -11.81 -12.76
N THR A 45 4.76 -10.74 -12.85
CA THR A 45 5.94 -10.51 -12.00
C THR A 45 5.55 -10.50 -10.52
N ALA A 46 4.54 -9.72 -10.15
CA ALA A 46 4.08 -9.65 -8.76
C ALA A 46 3.56 -11.01 -8.25
N ARG A 47 2.85 -11.76 -9.10
CA ARG A 47 2.36 -13.10 -8.77
C ARG A 47 3.50 -14.08 -8.53
N ALA A 48 4.51 -14.08 -9.41
CA ALA A 48 5.67 -14.96 -9.29
C ALA A 48 6.46 -14.68 -7.99
N ALA A 49 6.64 -13.41 -7.64
CA ALA A 49 7.28 -13.01 -6.38
C ALA A 49 6.53 -13.55 -5.15
N LEU A 50 5.19 -13.42 -5.14
CA LEU A 50 4.35 -13.91 -4.05
C LEU A 50 4.31 -15.44 -3.96
N GLN A 51 4.24 -16.13 -5.10
CA GLN A 51 4.29 -17.59 -5.16
C GLN A 51 5.62 -18.15 -4.67
N SER A 52 6.74 -17.51 -5.03
CA SER A 52 8.06 -17.87 -4.54
C SER A 52 8.16 -17.70 -3.01
N ARG A 53 7.63 -16.59 -2.48
CA ARG A 53 7.63 -16.29 -1.04
C ARG A 53 6.75 -17.25 -0.22
N HIS A 54 5.61 -17.69 -0.77
CA HIS A 54 4.61 -18.51 -0.08
C HIS A 54 4.44 -19.89 -0.73
N HIS A 55 5.53 -20.54 -1.11
CA HIS A 55 5.49 -21.82 -1.83
C HIS A 55 4.70 -22.91 -1.06
N ALA A 56 4.76 -22.91 0.28
CA ALA A 56 4.03 -23.86 1.12
C ALA A 56 2.57 -23.45 1.41
N GLU A 57 2.19 -22.20 1.12
CA GLU A 57 0.91 -21.59 1.47
C GLU A 57 0.25 -20.90 0.26
N PRO A 58 -0.18 -21.65 -0.77
CA PRO A 58 -0.69 -21.09 -2.03
C PRO A 58 -1.92 -20.19 -1.85
N GLN A 59 -2.76 -20.47 -0.84
CA GLN A 59 -3.92 -19.63 -0.52
C GLN A 59 -3.51 -18.23 -0.02
N ARG A 60 -2.40 -18.15 0.72
CA ARG A 60 -1.85 -16.88 1.21
C ARG A 60 -1.21 -16.09 0.08
N ALA A 61 -0.47 -16.77 -0.79
CA ALA A 61 0.06 -16.18 -2.03
C ALA A 61 -1.07 -15.55 -2.87
N LEU A 62 -2.16 -16.29 -3.06
CA LEU A 62 -3.30 -15.85 -3.83
C LEU A 62 -4.03 -14.67 -3.17
N ALA A 63 -4.27 -14.71 -1.86
CA ALA A 63 -4.90 -13.61 -1.14
C ALA A 63 -4.08 -12.31 -1.23
N ALA A 64 -2.74 -12.42 -1.07
CA ALA A 64 -1.83 -11.28 -1.23
C ALA A 64 -1.85 -10.74 -2.66
N PHE A 65 -1.87 -11.63 -3.66
CA PHE A 65 -1.91 -11.23 -5.07
C PHE A 65 -3.20 -10.48 -5.42
N VAL A 66 -4.36 -10.98 -4.99
CA VAL A 66 -5.64 -10.31 -5.27
C VAL A 66 -5.71 -8.95 -4.56
N ARG A 67 -5.25 -8.85 -3.31
CA ARG A 67 -5.14 -7.55 -2.62
C ARG A 67 -4.19 -6.59 -3.33
N PHE A 68 -3.04 -7.07 -3.78
CA PHE A 68 -2.07 -6.27 -4.52
C PHE A 68 -2.67 -5.73 -5.82
N ARG A 69 -3.36 -6.58 -6.58
CA ARG A 69 -4.07 -6.15 -7.78
C ARG A 69 -5.07 -5.04 -7.49
N HIS A 70 -5.91 -5.20 -6.46
CA HIS A 70 -6.88 -4.16 -6.10
C HIS A 70 -6.24 -2.90 -5.50
N LEU A 71 -5.06 -3.01 -4.89
CA LEU A 71 -4.26 -1.84 -4.50
C LEU A 71 -3.86 -1.03 -5.73
N VAL A 72 -3.42 -1.67 -6.82
CA VAL A 72 -3.15 -0.96 -8.07
C VAL A 72 -4.42 -0.33 -8.65
N GLU A 73 -5.51 -1.10 -8.70
CA GLU A 73 -6.78 -0.63 -9.26
C GLU A 73 -7.40 0.55 -8.48
N VAL A 74 -7.28 0.58 -7.15
CA VAL A 74 -7.87 1.68 -6.34
C VAL A 74 -7.19 3.02 -6.63
N PHE A 75 -5.89 3.02 -6.91
CA PHE A 75 -5.18 4.21 -7.41
C PHE A 75 -5.58 4.58 -8.86
N GLY A 76 -6.43 3.81 -9.53
CA GLY A 76 -7.12 4.24 -10.75
C GLY A 76 -8.05 5.44 -10.52
N ALA A 77 -8.54 5.64 -9.29
CA ALA A 77 -9.45 6.74 -8.96
C ALA A 77 -8.73 8.10 -8.95
N ARG A 78 -9.33 9.11 -9.61
CA ARG A 78 -8.74 10.45 -9.79
C ARG A 78 -8.17 11.05 -8.51
N ARG A 79 -8.94 11.09 -7.41
CA ARG A 79 -8.50 11.70 -6.15
C ARG A 79 -7.31 10.98 -5.51
N LEU A 80 -7.17 9.67 -5.70
CA LEU A 80 -6.04 8.90 -5.20
C LEU A 80 -4.80 9.10 -6.08
N LYS A 81 -4.98 9.26 -7.40
CA LYS A 81 -3.90 9.68 -8.30
C LYS A 81 -3.37 11.07 -7.94
N ASP A 82 -4.27 12.03 -7.76
CA ASP A 82 -3.90 13.40 -7.39
C ASP A 82 -3.12 13.38 -6.08
N LEU A 83 -3.61 12.66 -5.07
CA LEU A 83 -2.91 12.50 -3.79
C LEU A 83 -1.52 11.85 -3.95
N MET A 84 -1.40 10.83 -4.81
CA MET A 84 -0.12 10.18 -5.13
C MET A 84 0.86 11.12 -5.82
N LEU A 85 0.40 11.98 -6.73
CA LEU A 85 1.23 12.97 -7.41
C LEU A 85 1.72 14.05 -6.44
N ASP A 86 0.88 14.46 -5.48
CA ASP A 86 1.21 15.49 -4.51
C ASP A 86 2.25 15.04 -3.47
N ASN A 87 2.27 13.75 -3.13
CA ASN A 87 3.10 13.23 -2.03
C ASN A 87 4.18 12.22 -2.48
N GLY A 88 4.12 11.75 -3.72
CA GLY A 88 5.06 10.80 -4.30
C GLY A 88 5.17 9.49 -3.52
N TYR A 89 6.40 8.97 -3.41
CA TYR A 89 6.68 7.66 -2.81
C TYR A 89 6.36 7.56 -1.31
N ALA A 90 6.21 8.68 -0.59
CA ALA A 90 5.85 8.68 0.83
C ALA A 90 4.50 7.99 1.10
N LEU A 91 3.63 7.93 0.08
CA LEU A 91 2.33 7.26 0.16
C LEU A 91 2.38 5.74 -0.01
N MET A 92 3.48 5.17 -0.51
CA MET A 92 3.53 3.73 -0.79
C MET A 92 3.40 2.89 0.48
N ALA A 93 4.19 3.19 1.51
CA ALA A 93 4.16 2.46 2.76
C ALA A 93 2.78 2.50 3.46
N PRO A 94 2.13 3.66 3.67
CA PRO A 94 0.79 3.70 4.26
C PRO A 94 -0.26 3.05 3.36
N ALA A 95 -0.17 3.18 2.03
CA ALA A 95 -1.10 2.52 1.11
C ALA A 95 -1.01 0.98 1.22
N ILE A 96 0.22 0.44 1.30
CA ILE A 96 0.46 -0.99 1.50
C ILE A 96 -0.09 -1.46 2.84
N ALA A 97 0.17 -0.71 3.92
CA ALA A 97 -0.33 -1.04 5.24
C ALA A 97 -1.87 -1.07 5.28
N ILE A 98 -2.53 -0.08 4.67
CA ILE A 98 -4.00 -0.03 4.57
C ILE A 98 -4.51 -1.19 3.72
N ALA A 99 -3.94 -1.44 2.54
CA ALA A 99 -4.39 -2.54 1.67
C ALA A 99 -4.24 -3.93 2.33
N SER A 100 -3.25 -4.10 3.22
CA SER A 100 -3.03 -5.37 3.93
C SER A 100 -4.19 -5.74 4.87
N SER A 101 -4.88 -4.74 5.43
CA SER A 101 -5.84 -4.90 6.53
C SER A 101 -7.26 -4.44 6.20
N LEU A 102 -7.42 -3.42 5.35
CA LEU A 102 -8.71 -2.87 4.97
C LEU A 102 -9.57 -3.94 4.29
N ARG A 103 -10.83 -4.04 4.69
CA ARG A 103 -11.77 -5.00 4.13
C ARG A 103 -11.90 -4.83 2.62
N LEU A 104 -11.80 -5.93 1.89
CA LEU A 104 -11.80 -5.96 0.43
C LEU A 104 -13.11 -6.58 -0.05
N ASN A 105 -13.86 -5.89 -0.91
CA ASN A 105 -15.02 -6.51 -1.54
C ASN A 105 -14.55 -7.33 -2.75
N GLY A 106 -14.70 -8.66 -2.73
CA GLY A 106 -14.19 -9.53 -3.78
C GLY A 106 -14.68 -9.20 -5.21
N HIS A 107 -15.83 -8.52 -5.35
CA HIS A 107 -16.38 -8.14 -6.66
C HIS A 107 -16.01 -6.72 -7.12
N ARG A 108 -15.68 -5.81 -6.18
CA ARG A 108 -15.47 -4.37 -6.48
C ARG A 108 -14.11 -3.84 -6.06
N GLY A 109 -13.28 -4.65 -5.42
CA GLY A 109 -12.02 -4.22 -4.86
C GLY A 109 -12.18 -3.34 -3.62
N PHE A 110 -11.19 -2.47 -3.37
CA PHE A 110 -11.24 -1.49 -2.29
C PHE A 110 -12.23 -0.37 -2.62
N ASN A 111 -13.00 0.09 -1.64
CA ASN A 111 -13.80 1.30 -1.81
C ASN A 111 -12.87 2.52 -1.88
N PRO A 112 -12.84 3.29 -2.99
CA PRO A 112 -11.88 4.39 -3.15
C PRO A 112 -12.03 5.51 -2.12
N GLN A 113 -13.26 5.82 -1.70
CA GLN A 113 -13.51 6.87 -0.70
C GLN A 113 -13.01 6.44 0.68
N ARG A 114 -13.29 5.20 1.09
CA ARG A 114 -12.78 4.67 2.37
C ARG A 114 -11.25 4.59 2.36
N PHE A 115 -10.66 4.13 1.27
CA PHE A 115 -9.21 4.04 1.11
C PHE A 115 -8.55 5.43 1.19
N LEU A 116 -9.14 6.43 0.53
CA LEU A 116 -8.67 7.82 0.57
C LEU A 116 -8.70 8.39 2.00
N LEU A 117 -9.81 8.20 2.73
CA LEU A 117 -9.92 8.65 4.12
C LEU A 117 -8.85 8.00 5.01
N SER A 118 -8.70 6.68 4.93
CA SER A 118 -7.68 5.96 5.70
C SER A 118 -6.26 6.42 5.38
N LEU A 119 -5.97 6.77 4.12
CA LEU A 119 -4.68 7.34 3.73
C LEU A 119 -4.46 8.72 4.35
N GLN A 120 -5.45 9.60 4.27
CA GLN A 120 -5.34 10.95 4.84
C GLN A 120 -5.18 10.92 6.36
N GLU A 121 -5.88 10.00 7.04
CA GLU A 121 -5.72 9.75 8.47
C GLU A 121 -4.30 9.25 8.79
N ALA A 122 -3.79 8.25 8.06
CA ALA A 122 -2.45 7.71 8.27
C ALA A 122 -1.35 8.75 8.02
N MET A 123 -1.52 9.60 7.02
CA MET A 123 -0.59 10.70 6.76
C MET A 123 -0.59 11.72 7.89
N THR A 124 -1.77 12.09 8.39
CA THR A 124 -1.90 13.06 9.49
C THR A 124 -1.30 12.52 10.79
N ALA A 125 -1.53 11.25 11.09
CA ALA A 125 -0.98 10.59 12.28
C ALA A 125 0.56 10.49 12.27
N ASN A 126 1.18 10.51 11.08
CA ASN A 126 2.62 10.45 10.90
C ASN A 126 3.31 11.83 10.84
N VAL A 127 2.56 12.94 11.02
CA VAL A 127 3.16 14.28 11.13
C VAL A 127 3.66 14.49 12.56
N VAL A 128 4.99 14.41 12.75
CA VAL A 128 5.62 14.90 13.97
C VAL A 128 5.77 16.42 13.83
N ALA A 129 5.06 17.18 14.66
CA ALA A 129 5.30 18.61 14.78
C ALA A 129 6.73 18.82 15.31
N LEU A 130 7.62 19.33 14.46
CA LEU A 130 8.91 19.82 14.93
C LEU A 130 8.63 21.04 15.80
N GLU A 131 8.75 20.88 17.13
CA GLU A 131 8.72 22.03 18.03
C GLU A 131 9.87 22.96 17.64
N VAL A 132 9.51 24.11 17.05
CA VAL A 132 10.45 25.19 16.80
C VAL A 132 10.86 25.72 18.16
N ARG A 133 12.05 25.32 18.61
CA ARG A 133 12.62 25.80 19.87
C ARG A 133 12.65 27.32 19.82
N PRO A 134 12.00 28.04 20.76
CA PRO A 134 11.95 29.48 20.71
C PRO A 134 13.37 30.04 20.82
N VAL A 135 13.70 30.97 19.90
CA VAL A 135 15.02 31.62 19.72
C VAL A 135 15.56 32.25 21.02
N ALA A 136 14.70 32.47 22.02
CA ALA A 136 15.05 33.01 23.32
C ALA A 136 16.04 32.15 24.13
N GLU A 137 16.11 30.83 23.92
CA GLU A 137 17.11 29.99 24.62
C GLU A 137 18.50 30.04 23.97
N ALA A 138 18.59 30.29 22.65
CA ALA A 138 19.87 30.35 21.94
C ALA A 138 20.71 31.57 22.34
N GLN A 139 20.05 32.67 22.76
CA GLN A 139 20.72 33.90 23.21
C GLN A 139 21.22 33.84 24.65
N ARG A 140 20.74 32.91 25.48
CA ARG A 140 21.18 32.74 26.88
C ARG A 140 22.41 31.85 27.04
N LEU A 141 22.75 31.05 26.03
CA LEU A 141 23.97 30.22 26.01
C LEU A 141 25.18 30.92 25.39
N ALA A 142 24.99 32.14 24.85
CA ALA A 142 26.03 32.94 24.20
C ALA A 142 26.43 34.20 24.98
N ALA A 143 25.91 34.39 26.20
CA ALA A 143 26.22 35.49 27.12
C ALA A 143 26.83 34.92 28.41
#